data_AF-A0A7J3XAD7-F1
#
_entry.id   AF-A0A7J3XAD7-F1
#
_cell.length_a   1.000
_cell.length_b   1.000
_cell.length_c   1.000
_cell.angle_alpha   90.00
_cell.angle_beta   90.00
_cell.angle_gamma   90.00
#
_symmetry.space_group_name_H-M   'P 1'
#
loop_
_entity.id
_entity.type
_entity.pdbx_description
1 polymer ?
#
loop_
_entity_poly.entity_id
_entity_poly.type
_entity_poly.pdbx_seq_one_letter_code
_entity_poly.pdbx_strand_id
1 'polypeptide(L)'
;MLSSDEFFLYLYGSTRCPYCKVLSEFFGKSFPGNSYFCKIDEDRSCREALNFLNSYLESKGVPENVTGYIPLTVVVVEGRYVAAIVIGAVTDAAFWRDLAKAAPREEIPVMLGRDRVYEVQLTYEEQAQLVSNYVRLPEATATKPGLHQLEPQVLVALALVVAGVALVAYSLVRRR
;
A
#
# COMPACT_ATOMS: atom_id res chain seq x y z
N MET A 1 3.02 -5.84 -6.02
CA MET A 1 1.60 -5.73 -6.41
C MET A 1 0.79 -5.58 -5.14
N LEU A 2 0.05 -4.48 -4.98
CA LEU A 2 -1.15 -4.53 -4.13
C LEU A 2 -2.22 -5.21 -5.00
N SER A 3 -2.65 -6.42 -4.65
CA SER A 3 -3.73 -7.11 -5.37
C SER A 3 -5.06 -6.83 -4.68
N SER A 4 -6.02 -6.29 -5.43
CA SER A 4 -7.51 -6.31 -5.30
C SER A 4 -8.21 -6.11 -3.94
N ASP A 5 -7.50 -5.94 -2.84
CA ASP A 5 -7.96 -5.46 -1.52
C ASP A 5 -7.00 -4.33 -1.08
N GLU A 6 -6.93 -3.28 -1.89
CA GLU A 6 -5.85 -2.28 -1.94
C GLU A 6 -5.74 -1.39 -0.70
N PHE A 7 -5.24 -1.93 0.41
CA PHE A 7 -4.86 -1.11 1.56
C PHE A 7 -3.50 -1.47 2.15
N PHE A 8 -2.90 -0.48 2.80
CA PHE A 8 -1.60 -0.56 3.45
C PHE A 8 -1.67 0.05 4.84
N LEU A 9 -1.12 -0.65 5.83
CA LEU A 9 -1.08 -0.21 7.22
C LEU A 9 0.30 0.35 7.55
N TYR A 10 0.42 1.68 7.63
CA TYR A 10 1.67 2.34 7.96
C TYR A 10 1.75 2.68 9.45
N LEU A 11 2.49 1.88 10.20
CA LEU A 11 2.60 1.97 11.65
C LEU A 11 3.82 2.80 12.07
N TYR A 12 3.60 3.89 12.76
CA TYR A 12 4.59 4.62 13.54
C TYR A 12 4.65 4.10 14.98
N GLY A 13 5.86 3.84 15.48
CA GLY A 13 6.06 3.49 16.89
C GLY A 13 7.52 3.25 17.23
N SER A 14 7.79 2.94 18.51
CA SER A 14 9.13 2.62 19.01
C SER A 14 9.29 1.11 19.24
N THR A 15 10.48 0.56 19.03
CA THR A 15 10.77 -0.84 19.34
C THR A 15 10.77 -1.14 20.84
N ARG A 16 10.85 -0.11 21.68
CA ARG A 16 10.75 -0.18 23.14
C ARG A 16 9.33 -0.07 23.68
N CYS A 17 8.35 0.24 22.83
CA CYS A 17 6.93 0.38 23.20
C CYS A 17 6.23 -0.99 23.12
N PRO A 18 5.75 -1.57 24.25
CA PRO A 18 5.15 -2.90 24.26
C PRO A 18 3.90 -3.01 23.35
N TYR A 19 3.06 -1.98 23.35
CA TYR A 19 1.87 -1.92 22.50
C TYR A 19 2.22 -1.85 21.01
N CYS A 20 3.29 -1.13 20.66
CA CYS A 20 3.79 -1.02 19.30
C CYS A 20 4.33 -2.37 18.81
N LYS A 21 5.07 -3.09 19.67
CA LYS A 21 5.53 -4.46 19.39
C LYS A 21 4.36 -5.39 19.12
N VAL A 22 3.37 -5.45 20.02
CA VAL A 22 2.18 -6.29 19.88
C VAL A 22 1.45 -5.99 18.57
N LEU A 23 1.23 -4.71 18.25
CA LEU A 23 0.54 -4.32 17.02
C LEU A 23 1.35 -4.68 15.77
N SER A 24 2.67 -4.44 15.76
CA SER A 24 3.53 -4.78 14.62
C SER A 24 3.58 -6.28 14.35
N GLU A 25 3.63 -7.12 15.40
CA GLU A 25 3.60 -8.58 15.27
C GLU A 25 2.23 -9.06 14.76
N PHE A 26 1.15 -8.46 15.25
CA PHE A 26 -0.20 -8.72 14.78
C PHE A 26 -0.35 -8.37 13.29
N PHE A 27 0.17 -7.23 12.84
CA PHE A 27 0.17 -6.84 11.43
C PHE A 27 0.99 -7.77 10.56
N GLY A 28 2.20 -8.14 10.99
CA GLY A 28 3.04 -9.10 10.25
C GLY A 28 2.37 -10.46 10.06
N LYS A 29 1.54 -10.90 11.00
CA LYS A 29 0.78 -12.16 10.93
C LYS A 29 -0.50 -12.04 10.11
N SER A 30 -1.26 -10.95 10.29
CA SER A 30 -2.62 -10.81 9.76
C SER A 30 -2.68 -10.14 8.39
N PHE A 31 -1.67 -9.34 8.06
CA PHE A 31 -1.56 -8.54 6.83
C PHE A 31 -0.14 -8.66 6.23
N PRO A 32 0.33 -9.88 5.92
CA PRO A 32 1.67 -10.08 5.38
C PRO A 32 1.82 -9.34 4.06
N GLY A 33 2.83 -8.46 3.97
CA GLY A 33 3.10 -7.64 2.78
C GLY A 33 2.27 -6.35 2.68
N ASN A 34 1.25 -6.16 3.52
CA ASN A 34 0.37 -4.98 3.51
C ASN A 34 0.53 -4.09 4.75
N SER A 35 1.71 -4.14 5.38
CA SER A 35 2.03 -3.29 6.52
C SER A 35 3.51 -2.93 6.57
N TYR A 36 3.82 -1.79 7.19
CA TYR A 36 5.18 -1.35 7.47
C TYR A 36 5.28 -0.76 8.86
N PHE A 37 6.35 -1.10 9.59
CA PHE A 37 6.65 -0.55 10.90
C PHE A 37 7.78 0.49 10.80
N CYS A 38 7.40 1.76 10.84
CA CYS A 38 8.30 2.91 10.92
C CYS A 38 8.78 3.13 12.35
N LYS A 39 9.99 2.64 12.64
CA LYS A 39 10.58 2.62 13.99
C LYS A 39 11.21 3.96 14.35
N ILE A 40 10.51 4.79 15.13
CA ILE A 40 10.93 6.18 15.42
C ILE A 40 12.18 6.30 16.31
N ASP A 41 12.55 5.24 17.02
CA ASP A 41 13.74 5.15 17.86
C ASP A 41 14.98 4.63 17.13
N GLU A 42 14.80 4.01 15.95
CA GLU A 42 15.88 3.49 15.11
C GLU A 42 16.08 4.31 13.83
N ASP A 43 15.01 4.91 13.29
CA ASP A 43 15.03 5.70 12.06
C ASP A 43 14.63 7.16 12.35
N ARG A 44 15.61 8.08 12.14
CA ARG A 44 15.41 9.52 12.30
C ARG A 44 14.31 10.06 11.39
N SER A 45 14.22 9.56 10.17
CA SER A 45 13.21 10.02 9.21
C SER A 45 11.80 9.58 9.62
N CYS A 46 11.64 8.39 10.23
CA CYS A 46 10.38 7.98 10.85
C CYS A 46 9.95 8.94 11.96
N ARG A 47 10.89 9.34 12.83
CA ARG A 47 10.62 10.29 13.91
C ARG A 47 10.23 11.67 13.40
N GLU A 48 10.97 12.18 12.43
CA GLU A 48 10.67 13.48 11.82
C GLU A 48 9.29 13.45 11.13
N ALA A 49 9.00 12.40 10.35
CA ALA A 49 7.70 12.24 9.69
C ALA A 49 6.54 12.15 10.70
N LEU A 50 6.70 11.43 11.81
CA LEU A 50 5.68 11.40 12.87
C LEU A 50 5.46 12.78 13.51
N ASN A 51 6.53 13.53 13.79
CA ASN A 51 6.42 14.88 14.34
C ASN A 51 5.67 15.81 13.38
N PHE A 52 6.00 15.76 12.09
CA PHE A 52 5.29 16.54 11.07
C PHE A 52 3.82 16.13 10.96
N LEU A 53 3.52 14.83 10.97
CA LEU A 53 2.14 14.34 10.94
C LEU A 53 1.34 14.83 12.14
N ASN A 54 1.90 14.77 13.36
CA ASN A 54 1.24 15.28 14.56
C ASN A 54 0.96 16.79 14.44
N SER A 55 1.96 17.60 14.07
CA SER A 55 1.76 19.04 13.89
C SER A 55 0.77 19.37 12.78
N TYR A 56 0.74 18.57 11.71
CA TYR A 56 -0.23 18.73 10.63
C TYR A 56 -1.66 18.42 11.12
N LEU A 57 -1.86 17.33 11.88
CA LEU A 57 -3.15 16.99 12.48
C LEU A 57 -3.63 18.06 13.47
N GLU A 58 -2.74 18.58 14.31
CA GLU A 58 -3.03 19.70 15.22
C GLU A 58 -3.46 20.96 14.45
N SER A 59 -2.77 21.27 13.34
CA SER A 59 -3.14 22.40 12.47
C SER A 59 -4.52 22.24 11.81
N LYS A 60 -5.03 21.01 11.73
CA LYS A 60 -6.37 20.66 11.26
C LYS A 60 -7.39 20.54 12.41
N GLY A 61 -7.01 20.95 13.61
CA GLY A 61 -7.88 21.01 14.80
C GLY A 61 -7.97 19.70 15.59
N VAL A 62 -7.18 18.68 15.25
CA VAL A 62 -7.13 17.46 16.08
C VAL A 62 -6.57 17.86 17.47
N PRO A 63 -7.26 17.52 18.57
CA PRO A 63 -6.81 17.93 19.90
C PRO A 63 -5.43 17.37 20.29
N GLU A 64 -4.63 18.18 21.00
CA GLU A 64 -3.29 17.79 21.49
C GLU A 64 -3.32 16.58 22.44
N ASN A 65 -4.46 16.34 23.12
CA ASN A 65 -4.63 15.15 23.96
C ASN A 65 -4.96 13.88 23.16
N VAL A 66 -5.03 13.97 21.82
CA VAL A 66 -5.20 12.85 20.88
C VAL A 66 -3.91 12.63 20.07
N THR A 67 -3.24 13.70 19.63
CA THR A 67 -1.97 13.61 18.88
C THR A 67 -0.78 13.25 19.79
N GLY A 68 0.36 12.88 19.21
CA GLY A 68 1.61 12.65 19.96
C GLY A 68 1.74 11.28 20.62
N TYR A 69 0.69 10.45 20.61
CA TYR A 69 0.73 9.08 21.14
C TYR A 69 1.15 8.05 20.08
N ILE A 70 1.77 6.97 20.54
CA ILE A 70 2.10 5.79 19.75
C ILE A 70 1.53 4.51 20.40
N PRO A 71 1.23 3.46 19.63
CA PRO A 71 1.37 3.35 18.17
C PRO A 71 0.35 4.23 17.41
N LEU A 72 0.77 4.80 16.27
CA LEU A 72 -0.10 5.53 15.35
C LEU A 72 -0.05 4.83 13.99
N THR A 73 -1.20 4.48 13.43
CA THR A 73 -1.31 3.80 12.13
C THR A 73 -2.09 4.67 11.14
N VAL A 74 -1.50 4.92 9.98
CA VAL A 74 -2.21 5.49 8.82
C VAL A 74 -2.74 4.34 7.97
N VAL A 75 -4.05 4.28 7.77
CA VAL A 75 -4.69 3.29 6.89
C VAL A 75 -4.77 3.90 5.50
N VAL A 76 -3.93 3.44 4.59
CA VAL A 76 -3.85 3.96 3.22
C VAL A 76 -4.62 3.03 2.30
N VAL A 77 -5.46 3.58 1.42
CA VAL A 77 -6.20 2.83 0.40
C VAL A 77 -5.82 3.32 -1.00
N GLU A 78 -5.80 2.40 -1.96
CA GLU A 78 -5.44 2.67 -3.37
C GLU A 78 -4.06 3.35 -3.53
N GLY A 79 -3.18 3.18 -2.53
CA GLY A 79 -1.86 3.80 -2.49
C GLY A 79 -1.84 5.33 -2.41
N ARG A 80 -2.99 5.99 -2.18
CA ARG A 80 -3.07 7.46 -2.20
C ARG A 80 -4.07 8.11 -1.25
N TYR A 81 -5.11 7.40 -0.82
CA TYR A 81 -6.15 7.95 0.04
C TYR A 81 -5.96 7.46 1.47
N VAL A 82 -6.40 8.24 2.45
CA VAL A 82 -6.33 7.86 3.87
C VAL A 82 -7.73 7.46 4.31
N ALA A 83 -7.94 6.20 4.66
CA ALA A 83 -9.24 5.74 5.15
C ALA A 83 -9.47 6.09 6.63
N ALA A 84 -8.40 6.08 7.43
CA ALA A 84 -8.41 6.42 8.85
C ALA A 84 -7.00 6.68 9.39
N ILE A 85 -6.94 7.38 10.52
CA ILE A 85 -5.75 7.47 11.38
C ILE A 85 -6.12 6.83 12.72
N VAL A 86 -5.38 5.82 13.15
CA VAL A 86 -5.68 5.04 14.36
C VAL A 86 -4.55 5.15 15.35
N ILE A 87 -4.85 5.62 16.55
CA ILE A 87 -3.91 5.73 17.66
C ILE A 87 -4.25 4.64 18.68
N GLY A 88 -3.29 3.78 18.99
CA GLY A 88 -3.45 2.65 19.89
C GLY A 88 -3.34 1.28 19.21
N ALA A 89 -3.24 0.22 20.03
CA ALA A 89 -3.01 -1.14 19.58
C ALA A 89 -4.32 -1.94 19.47
N VAL A 90 -4.90 -2.00 18.26
CA VAL A 90 -6.08 -2.84 17.97
C VAL A 90 -5.66 -4.14 17.28
N THR A 91 -5.79 -5.27 17.96
CA THR A 91 -5.43 -6.61 17.43
C THR A 91 -6.64 -7.37 16.89
N ASP A 92 -7.43 -6.73 16.04
CA ASP A 92 -8.63 -7.28 15.41
C ASP A 92 -8.57 -7.06 13.90
N ALA A 93 -8.50 -8.15 13.14
CA ALA A 93 -8.30 -8.06 11.70
C ALA A 93 -9.54 -7.56 10.96
N ALA A 94 -10.75 -7.78 11.50
CA ALA A 94 -11.98 -7.28 10.91
C ALA A 94 -12.03 -5.75 10.99
N PHE A 95 -11.65 -5.19 12.15
CA PHE A 95 -11.57 -3.74 12.35
C PHE A 95 -10.76 -3.03 11.24
N TRP A 96 -9.54 -3.49 10.96
CA TRP A 96 -8.68 -2.87 9.94
C TRP A 96 -9.22 -3.05 8.52
N ARG A 97 -9.78 -4.23 8.20
CA ARG A 97 -10.38 -4.48 6.89
C ARG A 97 -11.62 -3.61 6.68
N ASP A 98 -12.42 -3.41 7.71
CA ASP A 98 -13.65 -2.63 7.59
C ASP A 98 -13.35 -1.13 7.46
N LEU A 99 -12.29 -0.63 8.13
CA LEU A 99 -11.77 0.71 7.84
C LEU A 99 -11.30 0.83 6.38
N ALA A 100 -10.55 -0.15 5.89
CA ALA A 100 -10.01 -0.14 4.54
C ALA A 100 -11.06 -0.28 3.42
N LYS A 101 -12.22 -0.87 3.70
CA LYS A 101 -13.33 -0.99 2.74
C LYS A 101 -14.14 0.30 2.59
N ALA A 102 -13.96 1.28 3.48
CA ALA A 102 -14.67 2.55 3.38
C ALA A 102 -14.27 3.26 2.08
N ALA A 103 -15.25 3.79 1.35
CA ALA A 103 -14.99 4.60 0.18
C ALA A 103 -14.15 5.82 0.57
N PRO A 104 -13.19 6.25 -0.28
CA PRO A 104 -12.45 7.48 -0.06
C PRO A 104 -13.41 8.66 0.16
N ARG A 105 -13.11 9.46 1.17
CA ARG A 105 -13.88 10.65 1.57
C ARG A 105 -12.92 11.71 2.09
N GLU A 106 -13.35 12.96 2.16
CA GLU A 106 -12.51 14.06 2.67
C GLU A 106 -12.56 14.19 4.20
N GLU A 107 -13.54 13.52 4.83
CA GLU A 107 -13.70 13.43 6.29
C GLU A 107 -13.02 12.17 6.83
N ILE A 108 -11.77 12.30 7.25
CA ILE A 108 -10.98 11.17 7.71
C ILE A 108 -11.17 10.98 9.21
N PRO A 109 -11.61 9.80 9.67
CA PRO A 109 -11.80 9.55 11.09
C PRO A 109 -10.42 9.37 11.77
N VAL A 110 -10.24 10.08 12.88
CA VAL A 110 -9.18 9.82 13.86
C VAL A 110 -9.76 8.95 14.96
N MET A 111 -9.13 7.82 15.19
CA MET A 111 -9.58 6.78 16.13
C MET A 111 -8.62 6.70 17.32
N LEU A 112 -9.15 6.59 18.53
CA LEU A 112 -8.41 6.18 19.72
C LEU A 112 -8.83 4.76 20.08
N GLY A 113 -7.97 3.78 19.77
CA GLY A 113 -8.36 2.37 19.76
C GLY A 113 -9.49 2.14 18.75
N ARG A 114 -10.69 1.80 19.26
CA ARG A 114 -11.89 1.58 18.44
C ARG A 114 -12.85 2.76 18.42
N ASP A 115 -12.59 3.79 19.23
CA ASP A 115 -13.49 4.91 19.40
C ASP A 115 -13.13 6.02 18.40
N ARG A 116 -14.13 6.50 17.65
CA ARG A 116 -13.95 7.68 16.80
C ARG A 116 -13.95 8.91 17.69
N VAL A 117 -12.85 9.66 17.70
CA VAL A 117 -12.67 10.82 18.58
C VAL A 117 -12.67 12.15 17.85
N TYR A 118 -12.36 12.14 16.55
CA TYR A 118 -12.34 13.35 15.72
C TYR A 118 -12.51 13.00 14.23
N GLU A 119 -12.91 13.97 13.40
CA GLU A 119 -12.92 13.87 11.95
C GLU A 119 -12.09 15.00 11.35
N VAL A 120 -10.98 14.64 10.71
CA VAL A 120 -10.08 15.61 10.09
C VAL A 120 -10.50 15.83 8.63
N GLN A 121 -10.66 17.11 8.26
CA GLN A 121 -11.00 17.49 6.89
C GLN A 121 -9.73 17.59 6.05
N LEU A 122 -9.56 16.65 5.11
CA LEU A 122 -8.44 16.56 4.18
C LEU A 122 -8.96 16.36 2.76
N THR A 123 -8.64 17.30 1.88
CA THR A 123 -8.99 17.13 0.46
C THR A 123 -8.31 15.90 -0.13
N TYR A 124 -8.83 15.37 -1.24
CA TYR A 124 -8.17 14.24 -1.92
C TYR A 124 -6.71 14.52 -2.32
N GLU A 125 -6.37 15.78 -2.60
CA GLU A 125 -5.00 16.19 -2.88
C GLU A 125 -4.14 16.20 -1.61
N GLU A 126 -4.67 16.73 -0.51
CA GLU A 126 -3.98 16.72 0.79
C GLU A 126 -3.72 15.30 1.28
N GLN A 127 -4.67 14.37 1.09
CA GLN A 127 -4.47 12.95 1.40
C GLN A 127 -3.33 12.34 0.57
N ALA A 128 -3.30 12.60 -0.74
CA ALA A 128 -2.24 12.12 -1.60
C ALA A 128 -0.86 12.70 -1.22
N GLN A 129 -0.82 13.98 -0.85
CA GLN A 129 0.40 14.62 -0.34
C GLN A 129 0.85 14.03 1.00
N LEU A 130 -0.09 13.77 1.93
CA LEU A 130 0.20 13.13 3.21
C LEU A 130 0.82 11.75 2.97
N VAL A 131 0.21 10.93 2.12
CA VAL A 131 0.75 9.61 1.77
C VAL A 131 2.12 9.73 1.12
N SER A 132 2.29 10.61 0.13
CA SER A 132 3.58 10.77 -0.57
C SER A 132 4.71 11.25 0.35
N ASN A 133 4.41 12.12 1.32
CA ASN A 133 5.43 12.75 2.16
C ASN A 133 5.75 11.95 3.41
N TYR A 134 4.76 11.21 3.94
CA TYR A 134 4.82 10.62 5.27
C TYR A 134 4.49 9.11 5.29
N VAL A 135 4.29 8.47 4.14
CA VAL A 135 4.08 7.02 4.07
C VAL A 135 5.06 6.44 3.05
N ARG A 136 5.96 5.58 3.52
CA ARG A 136 6.78 4.75 2.63
C ARG A 136 5.98 3.54 2.17
N LEU A 137 5.34 3.67 1.01
CA LEU A 137 4.74 2.53 0.34
C LEU A 137 5.85 1.64 -0.25
N PRO A 138 5.65 0.31 -0.28
CA PRO A 138 6.58 -0.58 -0.96
C PRO A 138 6.65 -0.18 -2.44
N GLU A 139 7.86 -0.07 -2.99
CA GLU A 139 8.03 0.18 -4.41
C GLU A 139 7.26 -0.87 -5.21
N ALA A 140 6.41 -0.42 -6.14
CA ALA A 140 5.80 -1.31 -7.09
C ALA A 140 6.94 -2.01 -7.83
N THR A 141 7.14 -3.30 -7.56
CA THR A 141 8.14 -4.09 -8.28
C THR A 141 7.76 -3.96 -9.75
N ALA A 142 8.55 -3.21 -10.51
CA ALA A 142 8.36 -3.10 -11.94
C ALA A 142 8.46 -4.53 -12.46
N THR A 143 7.30 -5.11 -12.73
CA THR A 143 7.25 -6.31 -13.54
C THR A 143 7.72 -5.76 -14.87
N LYS A 144 9.01 -6.00 -15.21
CA LYS A 144 9.45 -5.87 -16.59
C LYS A 144 8.32 -6.52 -17.39
N PRO A 145 7.71 -5.85 -18.37
CA PRO A 145 6.76 -6.52 -19.23
C PRO A 145 7.48 -7.79 -19.67
N GLY A 146 6.90 -8.94 -19.31
CA GLY A 146 7.44 -10.21 -19.73
C GLY A 146 7.48 -10.12 -21.24
N LEU A 147 8.67 -9.86 -21.78
CA LEU A 147 8.94 -10.18 -23.17
C LEU A 147 8.68 -11.69 -23.17
N HIS A 148 7.54 -12.10 -23.75
CA HIS A 148 7.25 -13.49 -23.97
C HIS A 148 8.47 -14.05 -24.69
N GLN A 149 9.36 -14.68 -23.93
CA GLN A 149 10.44 -15.48 -24.47
C GLN A 149 9.70 -16.69 -25.01
N LEU A 150 9.21 -16.55 -26.25
CA LEU A 150 8.66 -17.63 -27.04
C LEU A 150 9.65 -18.77 -26.90
N GLU A 151 9.21 -19.86 -26.28
CA GLU A 151 10.04 -21.06 -26.15
C GLU A 151 10.57 -21.40 -27.55
N PRO A 152 11.85 -21.77 -27.69
CA PRO A 152 12.47 -22.05 -28.99
C PRO A 152 11.69 -23.07 -29.83
N GLN A 153 10.85 -23.89 -29.18
CA GLN A 153 9.94 -24.85 -29.83
C GLN A 153 8.87 -24.17 -30.70
N VAL A 154 8.37 -22.99 -30.30
CA VAL A 154 7.34 -22.24 -31.04
C VAL A 154 7.92 -21.56 -32.28
N LEU A 155 9.17 -21.11 -32.21
CA LEU A 155 9.90 -20.54 -33.35
C LEU A 155 10.19 -21.58 -34.43
N VAL A 156 10.54 -22.81 -34.04
CA VAL A 156 10.74 -23.92 -34.99
C VAL A 156 9.43 -24.31 -35.67
N ALA A 157 8.33 -24.36 -34.92
CA ALA A 157 7.01 -24.67 -35.49
C ALA A 157 6.57 -23.63 -36.53
N LEU A 158 6.76 -22.34 -36.24
CA LEU A 158 6.46 -21.26 -37.19
C LEU A 158 7.33 -21.31 -38.45
N ALA A 159 8.63 -21.62 -38.32
CA ALA A 159 9.51 -21.75 -39.48
C ALA A 159 9.11 -22.92 -40.40
N LEU A 160 8.67 -24.04 -39.84
CA LEU A 160 8.20 -25.20 -40.61
C LEU A 160 6.89 -24.92 -41.36
N VAL A 161 5.96 -24.18 -40.75
CA VAL A 161 4.71 -23.77 -41.41
C VAL A 161 5.00 -22.85 -42.60
N VAL A 162 5.89 -21.86 -42.44
CA VAL A 162 6.25 -20.94 -43.53
C VAL A 162 6.96 -21.67 -44.68
N ALA A 163 7.87 -22.59 -44.38
CA ALA A 163 8.54 -23.40 -45.39
C ALA A 163 7.56 -24.32 -46.16
N GLY A 164 6.59 -24.91 -45.46
CA GLY A 164 5.54 -25.73 -46.08
C GLY A 164 4.66 -24.94 -47.04
N VAL A 165 4.22 -23.74 -46.63
CA VAL A 165 3.38 -22.87 -47.47
C VAL A 165 4.15 -22.39 -48.71
N ALA A 166 5.43 -22.06 -48.58
CA ALA A 166 6.27 -21.65 -49.71
C ALA A 166 6.47 -22.78 -50.73
N LEU A 167 6.68 -24.02 -50.27
CA LEU A 167 6.82 -25.20 -51.14
C LEU A 167 5.51 -25.52 -51.89
N VAL A 168 4.36 -25.42 -51.21
CA VAL A 168 3.05 -25.61 -51.85
C VAL A 168 2.82 -24.53 -52.91
N ALA A 169 3.05 -23.26 -52.59
CA ALA A 169 2.91 -22.16 -53.54
C ALA A 169 3.84 -22.33 -54.76
N TYR A 170 5.11 -22.71 -54.55
CA TYR A 170 6.06 -22.97 -55.63
C TYR A 170 5.63 -24.14 -56.53
N SER A 171 5.12 -25.23 -55.93
CA SER A 171 4.63 -26.38 -56.71
C SER A 171 3.39 -26.07 -57.56
N LEU A 172 2.54 -25.15 -57.10
CA LEU A 172 1.36 -24.69 -57.84
C LEU A 172 1.72 -23.74 -58.98
N VAL A 173 2.74 -22.90 -58.80
CA VAL A 173 3.24 -22.01 -59.87
C VAL A 173 3.98 -22.80 -60.95
N ARG A 174 4.77 -23.83 -60.58
CA ARG A 174 5.55 -24.63 -61.55
C ARG A 174 4.70 -25.62 -62.38
N ARG A 175 3.46 -25.92 -61.97
CA ARG A 175 2.54 -26.82 -62.70
C ARG A 175 1.63 -26.11 -63.72
N ARG A 176 1.73 -24.78 -63.86
CA ARG A 176 1.14 -24.03 -64.97
C ARG A 176 2.19 -23.76 -66.03
#